data_AF-A0A9D6CZM4-F1
#
_entry.id   AF-A0A9D6CZM4-F1
#
_cell.length_a   1.000
_cell.length_b   1.000
_cell.length_c   1.000
_cell.angle_alpha   90.00
_cell.angle_beta   90.00
_cell.angle_gamma   90.00
#
_symmetry.space_group_name_H-M   'P 1'
#
loop_
_entity.id
_entity.type
_entity.pdbx_description
1 polymer ?
#
loop_
_entity_poly.entity_id
_entity_poly.type
_entity_poly.pdbx_seq_one_letter_code
_entity_poly.pdbx_strand_id
1 'polypeptide(L)'
;MIGFTSVIGLFFTAQVLIFSGVLFIAGKFLPTALADVYVGVPTFGRLLIMIILCSAPANLLIAKAFQVAPASLASAVNMASVVLFSVGAALLVDGVRLNWQIVAATALALVGSVWVVYAMKSTGA
;
A
#
# COMPACT_ATOMS: atom_id res chain seq x y z
N MET A 1 -25.21 3.76 -3.58
CA MET A 1 -23.90 3.52 -4.22
C MET A 1 -22.83 3.96 -3.25
N ILE A 2 -21.95 3.08 -2.82
CA ILE A 2 -20.74 3.50 -2.09
C ILE A 2 -19.88 4.23 -3.12
N GLY A 3 -19.60 5.51 -2.87
CA GLY A 3 -18.91 6.38 -3.83
C GLY A 3 -17.46 5.94 -4.04
N PHE A 4 -16.93 6.19 -5.23
CA PHE A 4 -15.52 6.02 -5.60
C PHE A 4 -14.54 6.50 -4.50
N THR A 5 -14.88 7.60 -3.81
CA THR A 5 -14.13 8.16 -2.69
C THR A 5 -13.97 7.21 -1.50
N SER A 6 -14.99 6.39 -1.19
CA SER A 6 -14.93 5.42 -0.09
C SER A 6 -14.00 4.25 -0.43
N VAL A 7 -13.93 3.86 -1.70
CA VAL A 7 -13.03 2.79 -2.19
C VAL A 7 -11.57 3.25 -2.10
N ILE A 8 -11.30 4.48 -2.56
CA ILE A 8 -9.98 5.10 -2.40
C ILE A 8 -9.61 5.20 -0.92
N GLY A 9 -10.53 5.64 -0.06
CA GLY A 9 -10.29 5.74 1.38
C GLY A 9 -9.90 4.41 2.02
N LEU A 10 -10.57 3.30 1.65
CA LEU A 10 -10.25 1.96 2.14
C LEU A 10 -8.86 1.50 1.68
N PHE A 11 -8.55 1.63 0.40
CA PHE A 11 -7.24 1.24 -0.13
C PHE A 11 -6.13 2.11 0.41
N PHE A 12 -6.32 3.42 0.49
CA PHE A 12 -5.35 4.33 1.07
C PHE A 12 -5.07 3.98 2.53
N THR A 13 -6.11 3.76 3.33
CA THR A 13 -5.95 3.36 4.74
C THR A 13 -5.22 2.03 4.87
N ALA A 14 -5.58 1.04 4.04
CA ALA A 14 -4.91 -0.26 4.01
C ALA A 14 -3.41 -0.12 3.68
N GLN A 15 -3.07 0.67 2.67
CA GLN A 15 -1.67 0.88 2.27
C GLN A 15 -0.89 1.69 3.30
N VAL A 16 -1.48 2.70 3.94
CA VAL A 16 -0.85 3.41 5.06
C VAL A 16 -0.52 2.45 6.20
N LEU A 17 -1.42 1.50 6.49
CA LEU A 17 -1.20 0.50 7.53
C LEU A 17 0.00 -0.40 7.18
N ILE A 18 0.02 -0.95 5.96
CA ILE A 18 1.13 -1.78 5.46
C ILE A 18 2.44 -0.98 5.50
N PHE A 19 2.42 0.24 4.98
CA PHE A 19 3.58 1.12 4.93
C PHE A 19 4.12 1.46 6.32
N SER A 20 3.25 1.75 7.28
CA SER A 20 3.62 1.97 8.68
C SER A 20 4.30 0.73 9.26
N GLY A 21 3.80 -0.46 8.93
CA GLY A 21 4.42 -1.73 9.28
C GLY A 21 5.82 -1.91 8.68
N VAL A 22 6.00 -1.55 7.40
CA VAL A 22 7.31 -1.58 6.73
C VAL A 22 8.30 -0.62 7.39
N LEU A 23 7.88 0.61 7.70
CA LEU A 23 8.71 1.59 8.42
C LEU A 23 9.11 1.07 9.81
N PHE A 24 8.17 0.44 10.51
CA PHE A 24 8.44 -0.19 11.80
C PHE A 24 9.50 -1.30 11.67
N ILE A 25 9.34 -2.25 10.75
CA ILE A 25 10.35 -3.30 10.52
C ILE A 25 11.71 -2.69 10.19
N ALA A 26 11.74 -1.66 9.35
CA ALA A 26 12.97 -0.97 8.95
C ALA A 26 13.58 -0.06 10.03
N GLY A 27 12.87 0.18 11.14
CA GLY A 27 13.34 1.03 12.24
C GLY A 27 13.40 2.51 11.86
N LYS A 28 12.60 2.92 10.88
CA LYS A 28 12.53 4.30 10.40
C LYS A 28 11.34 5.01 11.04
N PHE A 29 11.51 6.29 11.36
CA PHE A 29 10.45 7.17 11.89
C PHE A 29 9.78 6.66 13.18
N LEU A 30 10.51 5.92 14.03
CA LEU A 30 10.01 5.52 15.34
C LEU A 30 9.87 6.74 16.27
N PRO A 31 8.72 6.93 16.93
CA PRO A 31 8.60 7.90 18.01
C PRO A 31 9.65 7.59 19.08
N THR A 32 10.33 8.60 19.60
CA THR A 32 11.36 8.44 20.65
C THR A 32 10.86 7.67 21.87
N ALA A 33 9.56 7.78 22.19
CA ALA A 33 8.93 7.02 23.27
C ALA A 33 8.88 5.49 23.05
N LEU A 34 9.02 5.02 21.81
CA LEU A 34 8.97 3.59 21.44
C LEU A 34 10.35 3.04 21.06
N ALA A 35 11.41 3.85 21.13
CA ALA A 35 12.76 3.44 20.76
C ALA A 35 13.26 2.27 21.63
N ASP A 36 13.04 2.33 22.94
CA ASP A 36 13.50 1.28 23.87
C ASP A 36 12.75 -0.04 23.67
N VAL A 37 11.44 0.03 23.42
CA VAL A 37 10.61 -1.13 23.06
C VAL A 37 11.09 -1.73 21.75
N TYR A 38 11.47 -0.90 20.78
CA TYR A 38 11.97 -1.35 19.50
C TYR A 38 13.30 -2.09 19.61
N VAL A 39 14.26 -1.54 20.35
CA VAL A 39 15.59 -2.15 20.55
C VAL A 39 15.49 -3.52 21.22
N GLY A 40 14.53 -3.71 22.13
CA GLY A 40 14.31 -4.98 22.82
C GLY A 40 13.65 -6.09 21.98
N VAL A 41 13.01 -5.77 20.84
CA VAL A 41 12.29 -6.76 20.02
C VAL A 41 13.16 -7.24 18.86
N PRO A 42 13.41 -8.57 18.73
CA PRO A 42 14.17 -9.13 17.60
C PRO A 42 13.43 -8.96 16.27
N THR A 43 14.15 -8.98 15.15
CA THR A 43 13.59 -8.75 13.80
C THR A 43 12.37 -9.63 13.49
N PHE A 44 12.39 -10.90 13.92
CA PHE A 44 11.25 -11.81 13.74
C PHE A 44 10.01 -11.38 14.54
N GLY A 45 10.22 -10.87 15.77
CA GLY A 45 9.14 -10.28 16.57
C GLY A 45 8.55 -9.04 15.91
N ARG A 46 9.39 -8.19 15.32
CA ARG A 46 8.93 -7.01 14.56
C ARG A 46 8.08 -7.39 13.36
N LEU A 47 8.48 -8.45 12.65
CA LEU A 47 7.73 -9.01 11.53
C LEU A 47 6.37 -9.55 11.96
N LEU A 48 6.30 -10.31 13.06
CA LEU A 48 5.04 -10.82 13.61
C LEU A 48 4.10 -9.68 14.02
N ILE A 49 4.62 -8.66 14.71
CA ILE A 49 3.85 -7.47 15.10
C ILE A 49 3.29 -6.77 13.86
N MET A 50 4.11 -6.59 12.83
CA MET A 50 3.68 -5.99 11.57
C MET A 50 2.59 -6.82 10.87
N ILE A 51 2.73 -8.15 10.85
CA ILE A 51 1.72 -9.01 10.23
C ILE A 51 0.38 -8.88 10.95
N ILE A 52 0.39 -8.93 12.28
CA ILE A 52 -0.84 -8.94 13.09
C ILE A 52 -1.50 -7.56 13.12
N LEU A 53 -0.72 -6.50 13.36
CA LEU A 53 -1.27 -5.15 13.56
C LEU A 53 -1.44 -4.35 12.28
N CYS A 54 -0.72 -4.69 11.21
CA CYS A 54 -0.76 -3.95 9.96
C CYS A 54 -1.29 -4.80 8.80
N SER A 55 -0.62 -5.90 8.45
CA SER A 55 -0.97 -6.63 7.21
C SER A 55 -2.34 -7.32 7.29
N ALA A 56 -2.67 -7.98 8.39
CA ALA A 56 -3.96 -8.64 8.57
C ALA A 56 -5.14 -7.65 8.49
N PRO A 57 -5.19 -6.55 9.29
CA PRO A 57 -6.25 -5.56 9.17
C PRO A 57 -6.27 -4.85 7.82
N ALA A 58 -5.12 -4.58 7.19
CA ALA A 58 -5.08 -4.01 5.84
C ALA A 58 -5.74 -4.93 4.81
N ASN A 59 -5.48 -6.23 4.88
CA ASN A 59 -6.10 -7.21 4.00
C ASN A 59 -7.63 -7.29 4.18
N LEU A 60 -8.14 -7.12 5.41
CA LEU A 60 -9.58 -7.03 5.65
C LEU A 60 -10.20 -5.78 5.01
N LEU A 61 -9.50 -4.64 5.05
CA LEU A 61 -9.95 -3.40 4.39
C LEU A 61 -9.95 -3.55 2.85
N ILE A 62 -8.93 -4.19 2.30
CA ILE A 62 -8.84 -4.52 0.87
C ILE A 62 -10.01 -5.43 0.48
N ALA A 63 -10.24 -6.52 1.20
CA ALA A 63 -11.36 -7.43 0.94
C ALA A 63 -12.70 -6.69 0.97
N LYS A 64 -12.90 -5.81 1.97
CA LYS A 64 -14.10 -4.97 2.05
C LYS A 64 -14.23 -4.03 0.85
N ALA A 65 -13.14 -3.45 0.35
CA ALA A 65 -13.16 -2.61 -0.84
C ALA A 65 -13.62 -3.36 -2.09
N PHE A 66 -13.20 -4.62 -2.25
CA PHE A 66 -13.67 -5.50 -3.33
C PHE A 66 -15.13 -5.95 -3.19
N GLN A 67 -15.69 -5.98 -1.98
CA GLN A 67 -17.10 -6.30 -1.76
C GLN A 67 -18.04 -5.13 -2.09
N VAL A 68 -17.56 -3.89 -1.99
CA VAL A 68 -18.38 -2.68 -2.14
C VAL A 68 -18.21 -1.97 -3.48
N ALA A 69 -17.32 -2.45 -4.34
CA ALA A 69 -16.98 -1.84 -5.62
C ALA A 69 -16.80 -2.89 -6.73
N PRO A 70 -16.98 -2.51 -8.01
CA PRO A 70 -16.66 -3.39 -9.13
C PRO A 70 -15.19 -3.86 -9.08
N ALA A 71 -14.95 -5.13 -9.36
CA ALA A 71 -13.62 -5.73 -9.30
C ALA A 71 -12.60 -5.02 -10.19
N SER A 72 -13.04 -4.50 -11.35
CA SER A 72 -12.21 -3.71 -12.26
C SER A 72 -11.70 -2.41 -11.61
N LEU A 73 -12.60 -1.67 -10.96
CA LEU A 73 -12.27 -0.43 -10.25
C LEU A 73 -11.41 -0.68 -9.02
N ALA A 74 -11.79 -1.67 -8.20
CA ALA A 74 -11.07 -2.02 -6.98
C ALA A 74 -9.63 -2.48 -7.28
N SER A 75 -9.46 -3.32 -8.31
CA SER A 75 -8.14 -3.80 -8.74
C SER A 75 -7.22 -2.66 -9.18
N ALA A 76 -7.71 -1.73 -10.00
CA ALA A 76 -6.90 -0.63 -10.48
C ALA A 76 -6.51 0.36 -9.38
N VAL A 77 -7.45 0.70 -8.49
CA VAL A 77 -7.16 1.56 -7.33
C VAL A 77 -6.16 0.89 -6.40
N ASN A 78 -6.28 -0.43 -6.18
CA ASN A 78 -5.32 -1.17 -5.37
C ASN A 78 -3.92 -1.16 -6.02
N MET A 79 -3.80 -1.49 -7.30
CA MET A 79 -2.51 -1.51 -8.01
C MET A 79 -1.84 -0.13 -8.00
N ALA A 80 -2.60 0.93 -8.30
CA ALA A 80 -2.09 2.30 -8.25
C ALA A 80 -1.58 2.65 -6.85
N SER A 81 -2.32 2.26 -5.81
CA SER A 81 -1.92 2.51 -4.41
C SER A 81 -0.66 1.73 -4.04
N VAL A 82 -0.58 0.44 -4.39
CA VAL A 82 0.61 -0.39 -4.13
C VAL A 82 1.85 0.24 -4.77
N VAL A 83 1.77 0.61 -6.04
CA VAL A 83 2.91 1.21 -6.78
C VAL A 83 3.40 2.48 -6.07
N LEU A 84 2.49 3.39 -5.71
CA LEU A 84 2.85 4.64 -5.04
C LEU A 84 3.53 4.40 -3.69
N PHE A 85 3.00 3.48 -2.87
CA PHE A 85 3.58 3.16 -1.57
C PHE A 85 4.89 2.36 -1.67
N SER A 86 5.05 1.50 -2.68
CA SER A 86 6.32 0.81 -2.95
C SER A 86 7.42 1.79 -3.37
N VAL A 87 7.09 2.79 -4.20
CA VAL A 87 8.04 3.87 -4.53
C VAL A 87 8.37 4.67 -3.27
N GLY A 88 7.37 5.01 -2.45
CA GLY A 88 7.58 5.66 -1.16
C GLY A 88 8.52 4.86 -0.25
N ALA A 89 8.38 3.54 -0.19
CA ALA A 89 9.26 2.66 0.57
C ALA A 89 10.69 2.67 0.01
N ALA A 90 10.87 2.56 -1.29
CA ALA A 90 12.20 2.62 -1.91
C ALA A 90 12.92 3.95 -1.60
N LEU A 91 12.20 5.07 -1.62
CA LEU A 91 12.78 6.38 -1.34
C LEU A 91 13.10 6.56 0.16
N LEU A 92 12.20 6.14 1.05
CA LEU A 92 12.27 6.46 2.49
C LEU A 92 12.99 5.39 3.33
N VAL A 93 12.90 4.12 2.90
CA VAL A 93 13.51 2.98 3.60
C VAL A 93 14.86 2.65 2.99
N ASP A 94 14.90 2.42 1.67
CA ASP A 94 16.10 1.98 0.97
C ASP A 94 17.02 3.16 0.58
N GLY A 95 16.57 4.41 0.77
CA GLY A 95 17.36 5.60 0.50
C GLY A 95 17.62 5.85 -0.98
N VAL A 96 16.79 5.28 -1.87
CA VAL A 96 16.89 5.50 -3.31
C VAL A 96 16.60 6.97 -3.61
N ARG A 97 17.40 7.58 -4.49
CA ARG A 97 17.16 8.96 -4.93
C ARG A 97 16.09 9.00 -6.01
N LEU A 98 15.16 9.93 -5.88
CA LEU A 98 14.17 10.18 -6.92
C LEU A 98 14.89 10.66 -8.19
N ASN A 99 14.75 9.89 -9.27
CA ASN A 99 15.23 10.25 -10.59
C ASN A 99 14.07 10.22 -11.60
N TRP A 100 14.31 10.74 -12.80
CA TRP A 100 13.27 10.80 -13.82
C TRP A 100 12.77 9.41 -14.22
N GLN A 101 13.63 8.39 -14.18
CA GLN A 101 13.30 7.01 -14.52
C GLN A 101 12.24 6.43 -13.56
N ILE A 102 12.37 6.68 -12.25
CA ILE A 102 11.38 6.27 -11.25
C ILE A 102 10.05 6.99 -11.49
N VAL A 103 10.09 8.29 -11.76
CA VAL A 103 8.88 9.08 -12.05
C VAL A 103 8.17 8.54 -13.29
N ALA A 104 8.90 8.29 -14.38
CA ALA A 104 8.35 7.75 -15.62
C ALA A 104 7.81 6.32 -15.45
N ALA A 105 8.55 5.43 -14.77
CA ALA A 105 8.10 4.08 -14.49
C ALA A 105 6.82 4.07 -13.63
N THR A 106 6.75 4.96 -12.63
CA THR A 106 5.57 5.13 -11.79
C THR A 106 4.38 5.61 -12.61
N ALA A 107 4.56 6.64 -13.45
CA ALA A 107 3.51 7.15 -14.33
C ALA A 107 2.99 6.08 -15.29
N LEU A 108 3.89 5.31 -15.92
CA LEU A 108 3.53 4.20 -16.80
C LEU A 108 2.73 3.11 -16.06
N ALA A 109 3.13 2.77 -14.84
CA ALA A 109 2.40 1.80 -14.03
C ALA A 109 0.99 2.29 -13.63
N LEU A 110 0.85 3.59 -13.34
CA LEU A 110 -0.46 4.20 -13.06
C LEU A 110 -1.37 4.19 -14.30
N VAL A 111 -0.84 4.57 -15.47
CA VAL A 111 -1.58 4.49 -16.74
C VAL A 111 -1.97 3.05 -17.07
N GLY A 112 -1.05 2.10 -16.88
CA GLY A 112 -1.32 0.68 -17.04
C GLY A 112 -2.43 0.18 -16.12
N SER A 113 -2.47 0.65 -14.87
CA SER A 113 -3.53 0.31 -13.91
C SER A 113 -4.90 0.79 -14.38
N VAL A 114 -4.98 2.01 -14.95
CA VAL A 114 -6.23 2.53 -15.55
C VAL A 114 -6.60 1.75 -16.81
N TRP A 115 -5.63 1.38 -17.64
CA TRP A 115 -5.85 0.57 -18.83
C TRP A 115 -6.47 -0.79 -18.50
N VAL A 116 -6.02 -1.44 -17.42
CA VAL A 116 -6.60 -2.71 -16.94
C VAL A 116 -8.11 -2.56 -16.67
N VAL A 117 -8.57 -1.44 -16.10
CA VAL A 117 -10.00 -1.17 -15.91
C VAL A 117 -10.75 -1.19 -17.24
N TYR A 118 -10.20 -0.49 -18.24
CA TYR A 118 -10.80 -0.38 -19.56
C TYR A 118 -10.85 -1.74 -20.25
N ALA A 119 -9.74 -2.51 -20.18
CA ALA A 119 -9.65 -3.84 -20.73
C ALA A 119 -10.69 -4.78 -20.11
N MET A 120 -10.77 -4.84 -18.77
CA MET A 120 -11.75 -5.69 -18.09
C MET A 120 -13.20 -5.33 -18.45
N LYS A 121 -13.50 -4.03 -18.55
CA LYS A 121 -14.82 -3.55 -18.99
C LYS A 121 -15.15 -3.97 -20.43
N SER A 122 -14.15 -4.00 -21.32
CA SER A 122 -14.34 -4.38 -22.73
C SER A 122 -14.57 -5.88 -22.92
N THR A 123 -14.07 -6.71 -22.01
CA THR A 123 -14.22 -8.18 -22.04
C THR A 123 -15.51 -8.70 -21.38
N GLY A 124 -16.36 -7.82 -20.86
CA GLY A 124 -17.63 -8.21 -20.23
C GLY A 124 -17.51 -8.96 -18.90
N ALA A 125 -16.37 -8.79 -18.21
CA ALA A 125 -16.10 -9.35 -16.88
C ALA A 125 -16.38 -8.33 -15.76
#